data_AF-A0A924QAR5-F1
#
_entry.id   AF-A0A924QAR5-F1
#
_cell.length_a   1.000
_cell.length_b   1.000
_cell.length_c   1.000
_cell.angle_alpha   90.00
_cell.angle_beta   90.00
_cell.angle_gamma   90.00
#
_symmetry.space_group_name_H-M   'P 1'
#
loop_
_entity.id
_entity.type
_entity.pdbx_description
1 polymer ?
#
loop_
_entity_poly.entity_id
_entity_poly.type
_entity_poly.pdbx_seq_one_letter_code
_entity_poly.pdbx_strand_id
1 'polypeptide(L)'
;MIPHLAALHQILNAGIQAPSAENKHYFWLQVGSESVTLHATDSASWSAHPDRKMLALMSYGAVVENITLRARAMGFATHAVWWPQQAV
;
A
#
# COMPACT_ATOMS: atom_id res chain seq x y z
N MET A 1 24.72 -5.60 -5.93
CA MET A 1 23.31 -5.32 -5.64
C MET A 1 23.21 -3.84 -5.26
N ILE A 2 22.41 -3.04 -5.99
CA ILE A 2 22.30 -1.59 -5.69
C ILE A 2 21.56 -1.46 -4.34
N PRO A 3 22.16 -0.85 -3.31
CA PRO A 3 21.63 -0.86 -1.94
C PRO A 3 20.21 -0.30 -1.82
N HIS A 4 19.86 0.67 -2.67
CA HIS A 4 18.51 1.24 -2.72
C HIS A 4 17.44 0.23 -3.19
N LEU A 5 17.77 -0.70 -4.08
CA LEU A 5 16.83 -1.73 -4.54
C LEU A 5 16.51 -2.75 -3.44
N ALA A 6 17.52 -3.10 -2.63
CA ALA A 6 17.33 -4.01 -1.50
C ALA A 6 16.45 -3.39 -0.41
N ALA A 7 16.65 -2.10 -0.11
CA ALA A 7 15.82 -1.35 0.83
C ALA A 7 14.36 -1.26 0.33
N LEU A 8 14.16 -0.86 -0.93
CA LEU A 8 12.84 -0.79 -1.54
C LEU A 8 12.11 -2.14 -1.47
N HIS A 9 12.78 -3.24 -1.80
CA HIS A 9 12.17 -4.57 -1.73
C HIS A 9 11.71 -4.93 -0.31
N GLN A 10 12.51 -4.63 0.72
CA GLN A 10 12.12 -4.86 2.11
C GLN A 10 10.93 -3.98 2.54
N ILE A 11 10.90 -2.72 2.09
CA ILE A 11 9.79 -1.79 2.35
C ILE A 11 8.50 -2.33 1.73
N LEU A 12 8.52 -2.71 0.46
CA LEU A 12 7.34 -3.25 -0.23
C LEU A 12 6.88 -4.58 0.38
N ASN A 13 7.82 -5.47 0.74
CA ASN A 13 7.49 -6.74 1.40
C ASN A 13 6.78 -6.54 2.74
N ALA A 14 7.11 -5.49 3.50
CA ALA A 14 6.37 -5.18 4.73
C ALA A 14 4.90 -4.85 4.43
N GLY A 15 4.64 -4.09 3.37
CA GLY A 15 3.28 -3.81 2.89
C GLY A 15 2.52 -5.07 2.48
N ILE A 16 3.17 -5.97 1.74
CA ILE A 16 2.56 -7.25 1.32
C ILE A 16 2.20 -8.15 2.51
N GLN A 17 2.92 -8.06 3.62
CA GLN A 17 2.61 -8.81 4.85
C GLN A 17 1.44 -8.24 5.65
N ALA A 18 0.84 -7.12 5.23
CA ALA A 18 -0.32 -6.57 5.91
C ALA A 18 -1.54 -7.49 5.80
N PRO A 19 -2.38 -7.57 6.85
CA PRO A 19 -3.57 -8.39 6.82
C PRO A 19 -4.56 -7.91 5.75
N SER A 20 -5.21 -8.86 5.08
CA SER A 20 -6.33 -8.60 4.17
C SER A 20 -7.42 -9.66 4.35
N ALA A 21 -8.69 -9.26 4.15
CA ALA A 21 -9.79 -10.21 4.19
C ALA A 21 -9.58 -11.31 3.15
N GLU A 22 -9.75 -12.56 3.58
CA GLU A 22 -9.54 -13.76 2.75
C GLU A 22 -8.14 -13.84 2.11
N ASN A 23 -7.16 -13.07 2.61
CA ASN A 23 -5.83 -12.93 2.05
C ASN A 23 -5.82 -12.51 0.56
N LYS A 24 -6.80 -11.70 0.13
CA LYS A 24 -7.04 -11.38 -1.29
C LYS A 24 -6.18 -10.24 -1.83
N HIS A 25 -5.71 -9.33 -0.97
CA HIS A 25 -4.91 -8.16 -1.37
C HIS A 25 -5.47 -7.44 -2.60
N TYR A 26 -6.65 -6.81 -2.46
CA TYR A 26 -7.33 -6.08 -3.54
C TYR A 26 -6.63 -4.76 -3.93
N PHE A 27 -5.34 -4.81 -4.18
CA PHE A 27 -4.53 -3.66 -4.56
C PHE A 27 -3.34 -4.07 -5.42
N TRP A 28 -2.74 -3.08 -6.07
CA TRP A 28 -1.39 -3.18 -6.59
C TRP A 28 -0.59 -1.93 -6.19
N LEU A 29 0.74 -2.05 -6.21
CA LEU A 29 1.65 -0.98 -5.85
C LEU A 29 2.37 -0.49 -7.11
N GLN A 30 2.26 0.81 -7.39
CA GLN A 30 3.08 1.50 -8.36
C GLN A 30 4.32 2.06 -7.67
N VAL A 31 5.50 1.80 -8.21
CA VAL A 31 6.76 2.37 -7.70
C VAL A 31 7.18 3.53 -8.60
N GLY A 32 7.29 4.71 -8.02
CA GLY A 32 7.91 5.89 -8.63
C GLY A 32 9.37 6.05 -8.20
N SER A 33 10.00 7.16 -8.59
CA SER A 33 11.38 7.48 -8.17
C SER A 33 11.49 7.74 -6.66
N GLU A 34 10.49 8.40 -6.07
CA GLU A 34 10.48 8.81 -4.65
C GLU A 34 9.14 8.49 -3.96
N SER A 35 8.30 7.67 -4.59
CA SER A 35 6.95 7.39 -4.10
C SER A 35 6.53 5.95 -4.36
N VAL A 36 5.58 5.48 -3.54
CA VAL A 36 4.88 4.22 -3.75
C VAL A 36 3.39 4.54 -3.69
N THR A 37 2.66 4.26 -4.76
CA THR A 37 1.22 4.50 -4.85
C THR A 37 0.47 3.18 -4.73
N LEU A 38 -0.50 3.12 -3.84
CA LEU A 38 -1.43 2.00 -3.73
C LEU A 38 -2.68 2.27 -4.56
N HIS A 39 -2.98 1.35 -5.47
CA HIS A 39 -4.18 1.40 -6.31
C HIS A 39 -5.13 0.28 -5.93
N ALA A 40 -6.39 0.60 -5.64
CA ALA A 40 -7.43 -0.39 -5.42
C ALA A 40 -7.80 -1.09 -6.75
N THR A 41 -7.94 -2.42 -6.73
CA THR A 41 -8.30 -3.20 -7.93
C THR A 41 -9.79 -3.49 -8.07
N ASP A 42 -10.56 -3.36 -6.98
CA ASP A 42 -11.93 -3.89 -6.92
C ASP A 42 -12.99 -2.82 -6.58
N SER A 43 -12.68 -1.54 -6.84
CA SER A 43 -13.55 -0.43 -6.44
C SER A 43 -14.95 -0.46 -7.08
N ALA A 44 -15.09 -1.10 -8.24
CA ALA A 44 -16.36 -1.16 -8.99
C ALA A 44 -17.37 -2.19 -8.43
N SER A 45 -16.93 -3.22 -7.69
CA SER A 45 -17.81 -4.29 -7.18
C SER A 45 -18.37 -4.03 -5.77
N TRP A 46 -17.85 -3.00 -5.10
CA TRP A 46 -18.09 -2.74 -3.68
C TRP A 46 -19.45 -2.15 -3.32
N SER A 47 -20.20 -1.61 -4.30
CA SER A 47 -21.55 -1.08 -4.04
C SER A 47 -22.53 -2.17 -3.57
N ALA A 48 -22.33 -3.42 -4.01
CA ALA A 48 -23.14 -4.57 -3.60
C ALA A 48 -22.70 -5.19 -2.26
N HIS A 49 -21.49 -4.87 -1.76
CA HIS A 49 -20.88 -5.51 -0.59
C HIS A 49 -20.14 -4.48 0.29
N PRO A 50 -20.85 -3.67 1.09
CA PRO A 50 -20.28 -2.57 1.88
C PRO A 50 -19.31 -3.05 2.98
N ASP A 51 -19.55 -4.23 3.52
CA ASP A 51 -18.68 -4.96 4.44
C ASP A 51 -17.33 -5.31 3.79
N ARG A 52 -17.33 -5.81 2.55
CA ARG A 52 -16.10 -6.08 1.79
C ARG A 52 -15.33 -4.80 1.50
N LYS A 53 -16.03 -3.72 1.15
CA LYS A 53 -15.44 -2.39 0.98
C LYS A 53 -14.68 -1.94 2.24
N MET A 54 -15.33 -2.05 3.39
CA MET A 54 -14.73 -1.65 4.67
C MET A 54 -13.47 -2.48 4.97
N LEU A 55 -13.54 -3.80 4.79
CA LEU A 55 -12.40 -4.69 4.98
C LEU A 55 -11.24 -4.38 4.03
N ALA A 56 -11.52 -4.07 2.77
CA ALA A 56 -10.50 -3.67 1.80
C ALA A 56 -9.83 -2.34 2.21
N LEU A 57 -10.61 -1.33 2.61
CA LEU A 57 -10.08 -0.05 3.08
C LEU A 57 -9.21 -0.20 4.33
N MET A 58 -9.62 -1.03 5.29
CA MET A 58 -8.79 -1.35 6.47
C MET A 58 -7.48 -2.03 6.08
N SER A 59 -7.53 -2.96 5.12
CA SER A 59 -6.34 -3.60 4.58
C SER A 59 -5.38 -2.59 3.94
N TYR A 60 -5.88 -1.62 3.16
CA TYR A 60 -5.03 -0.58 2.57
C TYR A 60 -4.37 0.30 3.64
N GLY A 61 -5.09 0.63 4.70
CA GLY A 61 -4.55 1.29 5.89
C GLY A 61 -3.35 0.52 6.45
N ALA A 62 -3.51 -0.79 6.66
CA ALA A 62 -2.46 -1.65 7.19
C ALA A 62 -1.25 -1.78 6.24
N VAL A 63 -1.47 -1.85 4.92
CA VAL A 63 -0.39 -1.89 3.92
C VAL A 63 0.46 -0.62 3.98
N VAL A 64 -0.20 0.55 3.96
CA VAL A 64 0.49 1.85 4.00
C VAL A 64 1.23 2.03 5.32
N GLU A 65 0.64 1.63 6.45
CA GLU A 65 1.30 1.72 7.75
C GLU A 65 2.53 0.80 7.82
N ASN A 66 2.44 -0.44 7.35
CA ASN A 66 3.58 -1.35 7.32
C ASN A 66 4.74 -0.82 6.47
N ILE A 67 4.43 -0.29 5.28
CA ILE A 67 5.41 0.37 4.40
C ILE A 67 6.06 1.56 5.14
N THR A 68 5.24 2.39 5.78
CA THR A 68 5.66 3.60 6.49
C THR A 68 6.60 3.25 7.65
N LEU A 69 6.23 2.29 8.49
CA LEU A 69 7.04 1.83 9.62
C LEU A 69 8.36 1.22 9.15
N ARG A 70 8.33 0.39 8.10
CA ARG A 70 9.55 -0.24 7.56
C ARG A 70 10.51 0.79 6.97
N ALA A 71 9.99 1.75 6.20
CA ALA A 71 10.80 2.82 5.62
C ALA A 71 11.42 3.71 6.70
N ARG A 72 10.64 4.10 7.72
CA ARG A 72 11.15 4.89 8.85
C ARG A 72 12.21 4.14 9.65
N ALA A 73 12.04 2.84 9.87
CA ALA A 73 13.05 2.00 10.53
C ALA A 73 14.39 1.93 9.76
N MET A 74 14.39 2.26 8.46
CA MET A 74 15.58 2.35 7.62
C MET A 74 16.13 3.78 7.48
N GLY A 75 15.54 4.76 8.16
CA GLY A 75 15.96 6.15 8.15
C GLY A 75 15.34 7.02 7.06
N PHE A 76 14.35 6.52 6.30
CA PHE A 76 13.63 7.35 5.32
C PHE A 76 12.56 8.21 6.00
N ALA A 77 12.47 9.47 5.59
CA ALA A 77 11.31 10.30 5.88
C ALA A 77 10.12 9.84 5.00
N THR A 78 8.93 9.76 5.60
CA THR A 78 7.73 9.31 4.89
C THR A 78 6.54 10.19 5.21
N HIS A 79 5.75 10.47 4.18
CA HIS A 79 4.49 11.21 4.26
C HIS A 79 3.42 10.46 3.47
N ALA A 80 2.39 9.98 4.16
CA ALA A 80 1.26 9.30 3.51
C ALA A 80 0.25 10.34 3.02
N VAL A 81 -0.12 10.26 1.74
CA VAL A 81 -1.19 11.07 1.14
C VAL A 81 -2.35 10.14 0.80
N TRP A 82 -3.52 10.41 1.37
CA TRP A 82 -4.73 9.64 1.11
C TRP A 82 -5.57 10.31 0.05
N TRP A 83 -6.08 9.52 -0.91
CA TRP A 83 -6.84 10.02 -2.08
C TRP A 83 -6.16 11.18 -2.81
N PRO A 84 -4.89 11.03 -3.23
CA PRO A 84 -4.22 12.07 -4.01
C PRO A 84 -4.99 12.28 -5.31
N GLN A 85 -5.13 13.55 -5.72
CA GLN A 85 -5.69 13.89 -7.02
C GLN A 85 -4.83 13.22 -8.09
N GLN A 86 -5.44 12.44 -8.99
CA GLN A 86 -4.69 11.87 -10.11
C GLN A 86 -4.10 13.02 -10.93
N ALA A 87 -2.79 12.99 -11.16
CA ALA A 87 -2.18 13.85 -12.16
C ALA A 87 -2.78 13.45 -13.51
N VAL A 88 -3.45 14.40 -14.16
CA VAL A 88 -4.07 14.26 -15.48
C VAL A 88 -3.02 14.00 -16.54
#